data_AF-A0A265Q5D8-F1
#
_entry.id   AF-A0A265Q5D8-F1
#
_cell.length_a   1.000
_cell.length_b   1.000
_cell.length_c   1.000
_cell.angle_alpha   90.00
_cell.angle_beta   90.00
_cell.angle_gamma   90.00
#
_symmetry.space_group_name_H-M   'P 1'
#
loop_
_entity.id
_entity.type
_entity.pdbx_description
1 polymer ?
#
loop_
_entity_poly.entity_id
_entity_poly.type
_entity_poly.pdbx_seq_one_letter_code
_entity_poly.pdbx_strand_id
1 'polypeptide(L)'
;MYREINEDIYDLRERLRTKEKLESLRSMAMEELRKKKQSMEELRNILQKEEKDVLKLEGMSLSSFFLNIIGKKEDKLDEERKEYLGAKMQYDECILAIKELENEIEEYNKDLINYSEVKEEYEQLINKKQDMIINEDTHRGRKLRDLLNKINELKLDIKEVKEAIHAGENALTALLDMKQPLESAHGWGVWDMLGGGFFTDIIKHSKIEDANKISYDVQQYLKRFQKELADVNEFTDIEVNIGSFATFADFFFRWTFC
;
A
#
# COMPACT_ATOMS: atom_id res chain seq x y z
N MET A 1 -31.67 11.00 -32.86
CA MET A 1 -32.16 10.39 -31.62
C MET A 1 -31.19 10.59 -30.46
N TYR A 2 -29.93 10.17 -30.57
CA TYR A 2 -28.96 10.30 -29.45
C TYR A 2 -28.09 11.58 -29.48
N ARG A 3 -28.49 12.63 -30.18
CA ARG A 3 -27.59 13.78 -30.40
C ARG A 3 -27.31 14.54 -29.09
N GLU A 4 -28.37 14.92 -28.40
CA GLU A 4 -28.31 15.64 -27.12
C GLU A 4 -27.56 14.84 -26.05
N ILE A 5 -27.92 13.57 -25.82
CA ILE A 5 -27.22 12.70 -24.86
C ILE A 5 -25.74 12.48 -25.21
N ASN A 6 -25.36 12.53 -26.49
CA ASN A 6 -23.95 12.41 -26.87
C ASN A 6 -23.16 13.70 -26.62
N GLU A 7 -23.79 14.85 -26.82
CA GLU A 7 -23.23 16.17 -26.52
C GLU A 7 -23.02 16.30 -24.99
N ASP A 8 -24.03 15.95 -24.19
CA ASP A 8 -23.93 15.95 -22.72
C ASP A 8 -22.85 14.99 -22.17
N ILE A 9 -22.73 13.78 -22.75
CA ILE A 9 -21.67 12.82 -22.40
C ILE A 9 -20.28 13.39 -22.71
N TYR A 10 -20.15 14.13 -23.81
CA TYR A 10 -18.89 14.75 -24.20
C TYR A 10 -18.46 15.82 -23.19
N ASP A 11 -19.38 16.72 -22.82
CA ASP A 11 -19.14 17.79 -21.86
C ASP A 11 -18.78 17.23 -20.47
N LEU A 12 -19.52 16.21 -20.01
CA LEU A 12 -19.21 15.53 -18.75
C LEU A 12 -17.85 14.83 -18.78
N ARG A 13 -17.46 14.26 -19.93
CA ARG A 13 -16.13 13.66 -20.10
C ARG A 13 -15.01 14.69 -20.04
N GLU A 14 -15.22 15.89 -20.57
CA GLU A 14 -14.27 16.98 -20.46
C GLU A 14 -14.11 17.46 -19.01
N ARG A 15 -15.25 17.61 -18.30
CA ARG A 15 -15.25 17.94 -16.86
C ARG A 15 -14.54 16.86 -16.04
N LEU A 16 -14.73 15.57 -16.36
CA LEU A 16 -14.01 14.46 -15.73
C LEU A 16 -12.50 14.53 -15.93
N ARG A 17 -12.04 14.81 -17.15
CA ARG A 17 -10.60 14.97 -17.43
C ARG A 17 -9.99 16.14 -16.65
N THR A 18 -10.74 17.23 -16.53
CA THR A 18 -10.32 18.38 -15.73
C THR A 18 -10.20 17.98 -14.25
N LYS A 19 -11.17 17.24 -13.72
CA LYS A 19 -11.10 16.67 -12.36
C LYS A 19 -9.86 15.79 -12.16
N GLU A 20 -9.62 14.83 -13.06
CA GLU A 20 -8.46 13.93 -13.00
C GLU A 20 -7.12 14.71 -13.00
N LYS A 21 -7.04 15.76 -13.82
CA LYS A 21 -5.87 16.65 -13.85
C LYS A 21 -5.67 17.38 -12.52
N LEU A 22 -6.73 17.95 -11.94
CA LEU A 22 -6.68 18.63 -10.64
C LEU A 22 -6.30 17.66 -9.51
N GLU A 23 -6.84 16.44 -9.50
CA GLU A 23 -6.47 15.40 -8.54
C GLU A 23 -4.99 15.02 -8.65
N SER A 24 -4.47 14.91 -9.87
CA SER A 24 -3.05 14.66 -10.12
C SER A 24 -2.16 15.80 -9.63
N LEU A 25 -2.51 17.07 -9.95
CA LEU A 25 -1.80 18.25 -9.47
C LEU A 25 -1.77 18.32 -7.94
N ARG A 26 -2.93 18.13 -7.30
CA ARG A 26 -3.04 18.07 -5.84
C ARG A 26 -2.15 16.98 -5.25
N SER A 27 -2.15 15.78 -5.85
CA SER A 27 -1.32 14.68 -5.36
C SER A 27 0.17 14.99 -5.46
N MET A 28 0.61 15.68 -6.52
CA MET A 28 2.01 16.11 -6.67
C MET A 28 2.38 17.16 -5.63
N ALA A 29 1.55 18.18 -5.44
CA ALA A 29 1.75 19.22 -4.42
C ALA A 29 1.78 18.63 -2.99
N MET A 30 0.93 17.64 -2.69
CA MET A 30 0.95 16.94 -1.40
C MET A 30 2.26 16.17 -1.16
N GLU A 31 2.81 15.50 -2.18
CA GLU A 31 4.09 14.79 -2.04
C GLU A 31 5.26 15.76 -1.91
N GLU A 32 5.23 16.89 -2.62
CA GLU A 32 6.22 17.95 -2.44
C GLU A 32 6.15 18.57 -1.04
N LEU A 33 4.95 18.87 -0.56
CA LEU A 33 4.72 19.35 0.80
C LEU A 33 5.27 18.38 1.84
N ARG A 34 5.07 17.07 1.65
CA ARG A 34 5.60 16.04 2.52
C ARG A 34 7.13 16.09 2.58
N LYS A 35 7.79 16.18 1.42
CA LYS A 35 9.26 16.28 1.33
C LYS A 35 9.77 17.57 1.98
N LYS A 36 9.14 18.72 1.72
CA LYS A 36 9.52 20.00 2.31
C LYS A 36 9.35 20.00 3.84
N LYS A 37 8.27 19.40 4.36
CA LYS A 37 8.09 19.23 5.81
C LYS A 37 9.18 18.37 6.45
N GLN A 38 9.66 17.33 5.76
CA GLN A 38 10.80 16.54 6.23
C GLN A 38 12.09 17.37 6.26
N SER A 39 12.41 18.08 5.17
CA SER A 39 13.57 18.97 5.13
C SER A 39 13.51 20.12 6.13
N MET A 40 12.32 20.65 6.43
CA MET A 40 12.12 21.68 7.45
C MET A 40 12.54 21.19 8.84
N GLU A 41 12.25 19.94 9.20
CA GLU A 41 12.65 19.37 10.49
C GLU A 41 14.17 19.17 10.56
N GLU A 42 14.82 18.79 9.45
CA GLU A 42 16.28 18.73 9.36
C GLU A 42 16.92 20.12 9.53
N LEU A 43 16.42 21.13 8.80
CA LEU A 43 16.87 22.51 8.91
C LEU A 43 16.64 23.10 10.30
N ARG A 44 15.53 22.73 10.96
CA ARG A 44 15.24 23.13 12.34
C ARG A 44 16.29 22.61 13.31
N ASN A 45 16.71 21.35 13.15
CA ASN A 45 17.75 20.75 13.99
C ASN A 45 19.11 21.43 13.79
N ILE A 46 19.45 21.76 12.53
CA ILE A 46 20.66 22.53 12.20
C ILE A 46 20.58 23.92 12.85
N LEU A 47 19.48 24.65 12.64
CA LEU A 47 19.27 25.99 13.20
C LEU A 47 19.41 26.00 14.72
N GLN A 48 18.82 25.03 15.43
CA GLN A 48 18.94 24.91 16.89
C GLN A 48 20.37 24.61 17.36
N LYS A 49 21.17 23.91 16.54
CA LYS A 49 22.57 23.64 16.86
C LYS A 49 23.39 24.92 16.72
N GLU A 50 23.27 25.62 15.59
CA GLU A 50 23.99 26.87 15.35
C GLU A 50 23.59 27.96 16.36
N GLU A 51 22.31 28.05 16.73
CA GLU A 51 21.84 28.96 17.78
C GLU A 51 22.53 28.68 19.13
N LYS A 52 22.68 27.41 19.52
CA LYS A 52 23.36 27.04 20.77
C LYS A 52 24.85 27.38 20.73
N ASP A 53 25.51 27.24 19.58
CA ASP A 53 26.94 27.50 19.45
C ASP A 53 27.23 29.01 19.49
N VAL A 54 26.38 29.84 18.88
CA VAL A 54 26.38 31.31 19.06
C VAL A 54 26.18 31.69 20.53
N LEU A 55 25.16 31.15 21.20
CA LEU A 55 24.85 31.46 22.60
C LEU A 55 26.00 31.08 23.57
N LYS A 56 26.67 29.95 23.33
CA LYS A 56 27.85 29.55 24.12
C LYS A 56 28.98 30.57 24.00
N LEU A 57 29.27 31.06 22.79
CA LEU A 57 30.35 32.03 22.56
C LEU A 57 30.00 33.42 23.13
N GLU A 58 28.74 33.82 23.06
CA GLU A 58 28.26 35.08 23.66
C GLU A 58 28.28 35.03 25.21
N GLY A 59 27.96 33.90 25.83
CA GLY A 59 27.87 33.74 27.29
C GLY A 59 29.20 33.56 28.05
N MET A 60 30.35 33.38 27.37
CA MET A 60 31.65 33.21 28.04
C MET A 60 32.18 34.54 28.63
N SER A 61 32.23 34.62 29.97
CA SER A 61 32.68 35.77 30.77
C SER A 61 34.17 36.15 30.60
N LEU A 62 34.44 37.45 30.52
CA LEU A 62 35.74 38.09 30.31
C LEU A 62 36.62 38.04 31.59
N SER A 63 37.26 36.92 31.86
CA SER A 63 38.32 36.83 32.88
C SER A 63 39.71 37.15 32.30
N SER A 64 40.61 37.71 33.12
CA SER A 64 41.79 38.52 32.75
C SER A 64 42.92 37.84 31.94
N PHE A 65 42.74 36.61 31.45
CA PHE A 65 43.74 35.87 30.68
C PHE A 65 43.50 35.90 29.15
N PHE A 66 42.46 36.57 28.67
CA PHE A 66 41.94 36.43 27.30
C PHE A 66 42.48 37.41 26.25
N LEU A 67 43.44 38.30 26.54
CA LEU A 67 43.87 39.36 25.61
C LEU A 67 44.41 38.87 24.24
N ASN A 68 44.94 37.64 24.15
CA ASN A 68 45.35 37.01 22.87
C ASN A 68 44.26 36.14 22.21
N ILE A 69 43.15 35.92 22.92
CA ILE A 69 42.02 35.10 22.49
C ILE A 69 40.83 35.97 22.08
N ILE A 70 40.74 37.22 22.55
CA ILE A 70 39.64 38.15 22.21
C ILE A 70 39.47 38.31 20.70
N GLY A 71 40.55 38.57 19.95
CA GLY A 71 40.47 38.65 18.48
C GLY A 71 40.02 37.34 17.83
N LYS A 72 40.57 36.20 18.27
CA LYS A 72 40.15 34.87 17.79
C LYS A 72 38.71 34.51 18.18
N LYS A 73 38.20 35.04 19.29
CA LYS A 73 36.83 34.85 19.78
C LYS A 73 35.86 35.68 18.95
N GLU A 74 36.18 36.94 18.66
CA GLU A 74 35.39 37.79 17.77
C GLU A 74 35.31 37.19 16.36
N ASP A 75 36.45 36.78 15.79
CA ASP A 75 36.48 36.13 14.47
C ASP A 75 35.61 34.87 14.43
N LYS A 76 35.69 34.03 15.48
CA LYS A 76 34.89 32.81 15.58
C LYS A 76 33.41 33.08 15.81
N LEU A 77 33.07 34.08 16.63
CA LEU A 77 31.68 34.49 16.86
C LEU A 77 31.04 35.00 15.57
N ASP A 78 31.78 35.74 14.75
CA ASP A 78 31.30 36.21 13.45
C ASP A 78 31.09 35.08 12.45
N GLU A 79 31.93 34.04 12.48
CA GLU A 79 31.75 32.82 11.67
C GLU A 79 30.46 32.09 12.06
N GLU A 80 30.26 31.82 13.34
CA GLU A 80 29.10 31.07 13.85
C GLU A 80 27.79 31.86 13.67
N ARG A 81 27.84 33.19 13.75
CA ARG A 81 26.71 34.07 13.38
C ARG A 81 26.35 33.97 11.91
N LYS A 82 27.33 33.85 11.01
CA LYS A 82 27.06 33.65 9.57
C LYS A 82 26.41 32.29 9.32
N GLU A 83 26.89 31.25 9.97
CA GLU A 83 26.32 29.89 9.87
C GLU A 83 24.88 29.87 10.39
N TYR A 84 24.61 30.48 11.55
CA TYR A 84 23.25 30.64 12.08
C TYR A 84 22.34 31.42 11.13
N LEU A 85 22.79 32.56 10.60
CA LEU A 85 21.99 33.36 9.66
C LEU A 85 21.70 32.58 8.37
N GLY A 86 22.67 31.82 7.85
CA GLY A 86 22.48 30.96 6.68
C GLY A 86 21.45 29.86 6.94
N ALA A 87 21.57 29.16 8.06
CA ALA A 87 20.60 28.13 8.46
C ALA A 87 19.19 28.72 8.66
N LYS A 88 19.10 29.92 9.25
CA LYS A 88 17.83 30.61 9.46
C LYS A 88 17.17 31.01 8.14
N MET A 89 17.94 31.56 7.20
CA MET A 89 17.43 31.90 5.87
C MET A 89 16.85 30.67 5.17
N GLN A 90 17.58 29.55 5.15
CA GLN A 90 17.10 28.31 4.55
C GLN A 90 15.85 27.77 5.24
N TYR A 91 15.78 27.85 6.57
CA TYR A 91 14.61 27.47 7.35
C TYR A 91 13.39 28.34 7.00
N ASP A 92 13.55 29.66 7.00
CA ASP A 92 12.48 30.62 6.70
C ASP A 92 11.98 30.45 5.25
N GLU A 93 12.86 30.26 4.27
CA GLU A 93 12.51 29.92 2.89
C GLU A 93 11.70 28.62 2.80
N CYS A 94 12.09 27.60 3.57
CA CYS A 94 11.38 26.32 3.60
C CYS A 94 9.95 26.47 4.15
N ILE A 95 9.77 27.28 5.20
CA ILE A 95 8.46 27.57 5.78
C ILE A 95 7.57 28.34 4.80
N LEU A 96 8.12 29.31 4.06
CA LEU A 96 7.39 30.01 3.02
C LEU A 96 6.91 29.07 1.92
N ALA A 97 7.80 28.20 1.41
CA ALA A 97 7.44 27.20 0.40
C ALA A 97 6.37 26.22 0.90
N ILE A 98 6.45 25.78 2.16
CA ILE A 98 5.40 24.94 2.78
C ILE A 98 4.05 25.65 2.75
N LYS A 99 4.02 26.94 3.13
CA LYS A 99 2.79 27.72 3.17
C LYS A 99 2.19 27.93 1.76
N GLU A 100 3.03 28.16 0.76
CA GLU A 100 2.61 28.27 -0.64
C GLU A 100 1.96 26.96 -1.13
N LEU A 101 2.60 25.82 -0.87
CA LEU A 101 2.07 24.49 -1.21
C LEU A 101 0.77 24.19 -0.47
N GLU A 102 0.65 24.56 0.81
CA GLU A 102 -0.59 24.40 1.58
C GLU A 102 -1.75 25.20 0.97
N ASN A 103 -1.50 26.45 0.56
CA ASN A 103 -2.49 27.27 -0.12
C ASN A 103 -2.89 26.67 -1.48
N GLU A 104 -1.91 26.20 -2.27
CA GLU A 104 -2.16 25.58 -3.58
C GLU A 104 -3.04 24.32 -3.44
N ILE A 105 -2.75 23.48 -2.44
CA ILE A 105 -3.58 22.31 -2.13
C ILE A 105 -5.00 22.72 -1.71
N GLU A 106 -5.15 23.80 -0.94
CA GLU A 106 -6.45 24.32 -0.56
C GLU A 106 -7.25 24.81 -1.78
N GLU A 107 -6.60 25.51 -2.72
CA GLU A 107 -7.20 25.94 -3.98
C GLU A 107 -7.66 24.74 -4.81
N TYR A 108 -6.79 23.73 -4.99
CA TYR A 108 -7.19 22.50 -5.70
C TYR A 108 -8.36 21.79 -5.03
N ASN A 109 -8.39 21.75 -3.69
CA ASN A 109 -9.51 21.14 -2.96
C ASN A 109 -10.81 21.92 -3.17
N LYS A 110 -10.77 23.25 -3.18
CA LYS A 110 -11.93 24.10 -3.49
C LYS A 110 -12.43 23.85 -4.90
N ASP A 111 -11.52 23.81 -5.88
CA ASP A 111 -11.90 23.55 -7.27
C ASP A 111 -12.52 22.16 -7.44
N LEU A 112 -11.96 21.14 -6.78
CA LEU A 112 -12.45 19.76 -6.85
C LEU A 112 -13.86 19.57 -6.29
N ILE A 113 -14.34 20.45 -5.39
CA ILE A 113 -15.73 20.43 -4.91
C ILE A 113 -16.72 20.59 -6.08
N ASN A 114 -16.38 21.44 -7.06
CA ASN A 114 -17.21 21.68 -8.26
C ASN A 114 -17.30 20.46 -9.19
N TYR A 115 -16.47 19.43 -8.96
CA TYR A 115 -16.42 18.20 -9.74
C TYR A 115 -16.81 16.96 -8.94
N SER A 116 -17.35 17.13 -7.73
CA SER A 116 -17.74 16.03 -6.84
C SER A 116 -18.73 15.06 -7.50
N GLU A 117 -19.81 15.60 -8.09
CA GLU A 117 -20.93 14.84 -8.67
C GLU A 117 -20.71 14.43 -10.14
N VAL A 118 -19.75 15.04 -10.85
CA VAL A 118 -19.55 14.87 -12.31
C VAL A 118 -19.37 13.41 -12.72
N LYS A 119 -18.71 12.61 -11.88
CA LYS A 119 -18.52 11.17 -12.14
C LYS A 119 -19.84 10.42 -12.11
N GLU A 120 -20.66 10.71 -11.10
CA GLU A 120 -21.97 10.08 -10.96
C GLU A 120 -22.90 10.50 -12.10
N GLU A 121 -22.95 11.80 -12.43
CA GLU A 121 -23.71 12.33 -13.58
C GLU A 121 -23.32 11.62 -14.88
N TYR A 122 -22.01 11.47 -15.13
CA TYR A 122 -21.49 10.78 -16.31
C TYR A 122 -21.91 9.31 -16.36
N GLU A 123 -21.78 8.58 -15.25
CA GLU A 123 -22.15 7.17 -15.16
C GLU A 123 -23.67 6.97 -15.36
N GLN A 124 -24.50 7.81 -14.73
CA GLN A 124 -25.95 7.79 -14.90
C GLN A 124 -26.34 8.03 -16.37
N LEU A 125 -25.71 8.99 -17.04
CA LEU A 125 -26.03 9.32 -18.43
C LEU A 125 -25.58 8.23 -19.41
N ILE A 126 -24.43 7.60 -19.15
CA ILE A 126 -23.98 6.43 -19.90
C ILE A 126 -24.96 5.27 -19.75
N ASN A 127 -25.40 4.97 -18.53
CA ASN A 127 -26.39 3.91 -18.27
C ASN A 127 -27.71 4.19 -18.98
N LYS A 128 -28.21 5.43 -18.90
CA LYS A 128 -29.41 5.86 -19.64
C LYS A 128 -29.28 5.63 -21.14
N LYS A 129 -28.13 5.97 -21.73
CA LYS A 129 -27.85 5.73 -23.15
C LYS A 129 -27.80 4.24 -23.48
N GLN A 130 -27.22 3.42 -22.61
CA GLN A 130 -27.19 1.97 -22.78
C GLN A 130 -28.60 1.39 -22.76
N ASP A 131 -29.44 1.77 -21.80
CA ASP A 131 -30.83 1.33 -21.71
C ASP A 131 -31.65 1.68 -22.96
N MET A 132 -31.48 2.91 -23.48
CA MET A 132 -32.11 3.31 -24.74
C MET A 132 -31.73 2.38 -25.89
N ILE A 133 -30.44 2.05 -26.02
CA ILE A 133 -29.94 1.19 -27.11
C ILE A 133 -30.38 -0.27 -26.93
N ILE A 134 -30.45 -0.77 -25.70
CA ILE A 134 -30.82 -2.16 -25.39
C ILE A 134 -32.32 -2.42 -25.57
N ASN A 135 -33.16 -1.42 -25.28
CA ASN A 135 -34.61 -1.50 -25.41
C ASN A 135 -35.09 -1.41 -26.86
N GLU A 136 -34.27 -0.84 -27.74
CA GLU A 136 -34.47 -0.95 -29.17
C GLU A 136 -33.98 -2.34 -29.61
N ASP A 137 -34.89 -3.26 -30.02
CA ASP A 137 -34.58 -4.62 -30.51
C ASP A 137 -33.85 -4.63 -31.88
N THR A 138 -32.85 -3.77 -31.97
CA THR A 138 -31.96 -3.58 -33.10
C THR A 138 -30.77 -4.52 -32.95
N HIS A 139 -30.10 -4.78 -34.08
CA HIS A 139 -28.83 -5.50 -34.07
C HIS A 139 -27.79 -4.86 -33.12
N ARG A 140 -27.79 -3.52 -33.01
CA ARG A 140 -26.88 -2.79 -32.11
C ARG A 140 -27.23 -3.04 -30.64
N GLY A 141 -28.52 -3.03 -30.29
CA GLY A 141 -29.00 -3.35 -28.94
C GLY A 141 -28.63 -4.76 -28.48
N ARG A 142 -28.87 -5.77 -29.34
CA ARG A 142 -28.48 -7.15 -29.06
C ARG A 142 -26.97 -7.30 -28.87
N LYS A 143 -26.16 -6.75 -29.78
CA LYS A 143 -24.70 -6.78 -29.66
C LYS A 143 -24.20 -6.09 -28.39
N LEU A 144 -24.81 -4.96 -27.99
CA LEU A 144 -24.47 -4.27 -26.75
C LEU A 144 -24.79 -5.14 -25.53
N ARG A 145 -25.95 -5.80 -25.51
CA ARG A 145 -26.35 -6.74 -24.45
C ARG A 145 -25.36 -7.90 -24.31
N ASP A 146 -24.97 -8.52 -25.43
CA ASP A 146 -24.00 -9.62 -25.43
C ASP A 146 -22.63 -9.18 -24.89
N LEU A 147 -22.17 -7.99 -25.27
CA LEU A 147 -20.92 -7.41 -24.76
C LEU A 147 -21.00 -7.11 -23.25
N LEU A 148 -22.11 -6.56 -22.77
CA LEU A 148 -22.31 -6.29 -21.33
C LEU A 148 -22.35 -7.59 -20.51
N ASN A 149 -23.03 -8.63 -21.01
CA ASN A 149 -23.00 -9.95 -20.40
C ASN A 149 -21.56 -10.48 -20.34
N LYS A 150 -20.81 -10.39 -21.45
CA LYS A 150 -19.41 -10.85 -21.45
C LYS A 150 -18.53 -10.07 -20.49
N ILE A 151 -18.76 -8.76 -20.32
CA ILE A 151 -18.06 -7.95 -19.30
C ILE A 151 -18.40 -8.44 -17.89
N ASN A 152 -19.65 -8.79 -17.61
CA ASN A 152 -20.05 -9.30 -16.30
C ASN A 152 -19.43 -10.67 -16.00
N GLU A 153 -19.41 -11.59 -16.97
CA GLU A 153 -18.68 -12.86 -16.84
C GLU A 153 -17.20 -12.61 -16.53
N LEU A 154 -16.52 -11.75 -17.32
CA LEU A 154 -15.11 -11.42 -17.09
C LEU A 154 -14.86 -10.76 -15.72
N LYS A 155 -15.82 -10.03 -15.16
CA LYS A 155 -15.70 -9.46 -13.80
C LYS A 155 -15.78 -10.55 -12.73
N LEU A 156 -16.63 -11.56 -12.92
CA LEU A 156 -16.69 -12.73 -12.05
C LEU A 156 -15.37 -13.51 -12.16
N ASP A 157 -14.91 -13.78 -13.37
CA ASP A 157 -13.62 -14.43 -13.64
C ASP A 157 -12.46 -13.73 -12.90
N ILE A 158 -12.38 -12.39 -12.98
CA ILE A 158 -11.36 -11.60 -12.27
C ILE A 158 -11.50 -11.72 -10.75
N LYS A 159 -12.72 -11.81 -10.22
CA LYS A 159 -12.97 -11.98 -8.79
C LYS A 159 -12.45 -13.33 -8.31
N GLU A 160 -12.77 -14.41 -9.02
CA GLU A 160 -12.30 -15.77 -8.70
C GLU A 160 -10.76 -15.83 -8.74
N VAL A 161 -10.11 -15.20 -9.73
CA VAL A 161 -8.65 -15.10 -9.79
C VAL A 161 -8.06 -14.39 -8.56
N LYS A 162 -8.67 -13.30 -8.11
CA LYS A 162 -8.20 -12.57 -6.91
C LYS A 162 -8.37 -13.40 -5.64
N GLU A 163 -9.47 -14.13 -5.53
CA GLU A 163 -9.73 -15.04 -4.41
C GLU A 163 -8.71 -16.18 -4.39
N ALA A 164 -8.37 -16.75 -5.55
CA ALA A 164 -7.30 -17.74 -5.69
C ALA A 164 -5.92 -17.19 -5.31
N ILE A 165 -5.55 -15.97 -5.75
CA ILE A 165 -4.29 -15.32 -5.34
C ILE A 165 -4.23 -15.18 -3.83
N HIS A 166 -5.30 -14.64 -3.22
CA HIS A 166 -5.35 -14.43 -1.77
C HIS A 166 -5.30 -15.75 -0.99
N ALA A 167 -6.01 -16.78 -1.44
CA ALA A 167 -5.95 -18.10 -0.83
C ALA A 167 -4.54 -18.72 -0.95
N GLY A 168 -3.86 -18.51 -2.08
CA GLY A 168 -2.48 -18.94 -2.31
C GLY A 168 -1.47 -18.23 -1.39
N GLU A 169 -1.59 -16.91 -1.22
CA GLU A 169 -0.77 -16.13 -0.29
C GLU A 169 -0.95 -16.60 1.16
N ASN A 170 -2.19 -16.87 1.58
CA ASN A 170 -2.48 -17.41 2.90
C ASN A 170 -1.89 -18.81 3.09
N ALA A 171 -2.03 -19.69 2.09
CA ALA A 171 -1.43 -21.02 2.11
C ALA A 171 0.10 -20.97 2.18
N LEU A 172 0.73 -20.08 1.41
CA LEU A 172 2.18 -19.86 1.45
C LEU A 172 2.62 -19.36 2.83
N THR A 173 1.92 -18.39 3.40
CA THR A 173 2.23 -17.86 4.74
C THR A 173 2.13 -18.95 5.79
N ALA A 174 1.05 -19.74 5.79
CA ALA A 174 0.88 -20.85 6.72
C ALA A 174 2.00 -21.91 6.57
N LEU A 175 2.42 -22.22 5.34
CA LEU A 175 3.54 -23.14 5.08
C LEU A 175 4.87 -22.57 5.60
N LEU A 176 5.10 -21.26 5.47
CA LEU A 176 6.28 -20.59 6.02
C LEU A 176 6.26 -20.56 7.55
N ASP A 177 5.11 -20.31 8.15
CA ASP A 177 4.93 -20.35 9.62
C ASP A 177 5.17 -21.76 10.17
N MET A 178 4.82 -22.80 9.39
CA MET A 178 5.12 -24.20 9.71
C MET A 178 6.61 -24.54 9.65
N LYS A 179 7.40 -23.81 8.85
CA LYS A 179 8.84 -24.06 8.70
C LYS A 179 9.61 -23.88 10.01
N GLN A 180 9.29 -22.85 10.80
CA GLN A 180 10.00 -22.57 12.05
C GLN A 180 9.82 -23.67 13.12
N PRO A 181 8.60 -24.17 13.42
CA PRO A 181 8.39 -25.34 14.26
C PRO A 181 9.07 -26.60 13.72
N LEU A 182 9.04 -26.85 12.41
CA LEU A 182 9.69 -28.02 11.79
C LEU A 182 11.22 -27.97 11.90
N GLU A 183 11.85 -26.81 11.67
CA GLU A 183 13.28 -26.60 11.87
C GLU A 183 13.68 -26.72 13.35
N SER A 184 12.82 -26.25 14.26
CA SER A 184 12.98 -26.42 15.70
C SER A 184 12.79 -27.87 16.17
N ALA A 185 11.97 -28.64 15.45
CA ALA A 185 11.76 -30.08 15.66
C ALA A 185 12.89 -30.92 15.07
N HIS A 186 13.75 -30.37 14.19
CA HIS A 186 14.92 -31.07 13.66
C HIS A 186 15.97 -31.40 14.74
N GLY A 187 15.86 -30.79 15.94
CA GLY A 187 16.58 -31.21 17.15
C GLY A 187 16.01 -32.43 17.89
N TRP A 188 14.91 -33.02 17.41
CA TRP A 188 14.19 -34.16 18.00
C TRP A 188 13.94 -35.30 16.97
N GLY A 189 14.87 -35.52 16.01
CA GLY A 189 14.77 -36.58 14.98
C GLY A 189 13.53 -36.46 14.10
N VAL A 190 13.14 -37.30 13.15
CA VAL A 190 13.34 -38.74 12.96
C VAL A 190 12.74 -39.59 14.11
N TRP A 191 12.54 -39.06 15.32
CA TRP A 191 12.33 -39.84 16.55
C TRP A 191 10.87 -40.04 16.98
N ASP A 192 9.96 -40.01 16.02
CA ASP A 192 8.64 -40.65 16.10
C ASP A 192 8.13 -40.95 14.68
N MET A 193 9.03 -41.20 13.71
CA MET A 193 8.62 -41.93 12.51
C MET A 193 8.06 -43.26 13.03
N LEU A 194 6.78 -43.55 12.78
CA LEU A 194 6.05 -44.75 13.24
C LEU A 194 5.38 -44.56 14.60
N GLY A 195 4.06 -44.31 14.60
CA GLY A 195 3.22 -44.49 15.78
C GLY A 195 3.49 -45.83 16.49
N GLY A 196 4.15 -45.75 17.64
CA GLY A 196 4.54 -46.91 18.43
C GLY A 196 5.06 -46.43 19.78
N GLY A 197 4.13 -46.05 20.65
CA GLY A 197 4.43 -45.33 21.88
C GLY A 197 5.45 -46.00 22.78
N PHE A 198 6.20 -45.19 23.54
CA PHE A 198 6.68 -45.58 24.87
C PHE A 198 7.19 -44.45 25.77
N PHE A 199 7.00 -43.15 25.47
CA PHE A 199 7.44 -42.10 26.41
C PHE A 199 6.51 -40.89 26.43
N THR A 200 5.49 -40.93 27.29
CA THR A 200 4.85 -39.73 27.81
C THR A 200 5.49 -39.41 29.18
N ASP A 201 5.81 -38.14 29.47
CA ASP A 201 5.13 -37.45 30.60
C ASP A 201 5.72 -36.13 31.13
N ILE A 202 6.93 -35.61 30.80
CA ILE A 202 7.46 -34.50 31.66
C ILE A 202 7.84 -33.18 30.99
N ILE A 203 7.88 -33.01 29.65
CA ILE A 203 8.30 -31.71 29.03
C ILE A 203 7.47 -31.20 27.83
N LYS A 204 6.40 -31.87 27.34
CA LYS A 204 5.82 -31.54 26.01
C LYS A 204 4.29 -31.45 25.95
N HIS A 205 3.70 -30.32 26.37
CA HIS A 205 2.28 -30.04 26.03
C HIS A 205 2.07 -28.79 25.16
N SER A 206 2.82 -27.69 25.34
CA SER A 206 2.59 -26.51 24.47
C SER A 206 3.07 -26.70 23.03
N LYS A 207 4.28 -27.25 22.83
CA LYS A 207 4.88 -27.33 21.47
C LYS A 207 4.21 -28.32 20.52
N ILE A 208 3.51 -29.34 21.04
CA ILE A 208 2.78 -30.32 20.22
C ILE A 208 1.40 -29.78 19.84
N GLU A 209 0.70 -29.14 20.78
CA GLU A 209 -0.57 -28.45 20.51
C GLU A 209 -0.40 -27.33 19.48
N ASP A 210 0.68 -26.54 19.60
CA ASP A 210 1.03 -25.50 18.63
C ASP A 210 1.31 -26.10 17.24
N ALA A 211 2.03 -27.22 17.15
CA ALA A 211 2.31 -27.89 15.88
C ALA A 211 1.05 -28.49 15.23
N ASN A 212 0.14 -29.05 16.03
CA ASN A 212 -1.14 -29.59 15.54
C ASN A 212 -2.05 -28.47 15.00
N LYS A 213 -2.10 -27.33 15.71
CA LYS A 213 -2.86 -26.15 15.26
C LYS A 213 -2.30 -25.60 13.96
N ILE A 214 -0.98 -25.42 13.86
CA ILE A 214 -0.31 -24.95 12.64
C ILE A 214 -0.56 -25.91 11.47
N SER A 215 -0.51 -27.22 11.70
CA SER A 215 -0.80 -28.24 10.68
C SER A 215 -2.26 -28.20 10.20
N TYR A 216 -3.20 -28.02 11.12
CA TYR A 216 -4.61 -27.85 10.80
C TYR A 216 -4.85 -26.58 9.98
N ASP A 217 -4.25 -25.47 10.37
CA ASP A 217 -4.38 -24.19 9.66
C ASP A 217 -3.82 -24.28 8.23
N VAL A 218 -2.61 -24.84 8.06
CA VAL A 218 -2.03 -25.13 6.74
C VAL A 218 -2.98 -25.97 5.89
N GLN A 219 -3.59 -27.01 6.47
CA GLN A 219 -4.55 -27.85 5.75
C GLN A 219 -5.78 -27.08 5.27
N GLN A 220 -6.36 -26.23 6.13
CA GLN A 220 -7.52 -25.43 5.75
C GLN A 220 -7.17 -24.44 4.63
N TYR A 221 -6.01 -23.78 4.72
CA TYR A 221 -5.57 -22.85 3.68
C TYR A 221 -5.26 -23.53 2.34
N LEU A 222 -4.61 -24.71 2.36
CA LEU A 222 -4.35 -25.47 1.14
C LEU A 222 -5.64 -25.99 0.49
N LYS A 223 -6.61 -26.48 1.27
CA LYS A 223 -7.93 -26.89 0.76
C LYS A 223 -8.68 -25.72 0.15
N ARG A 224 -8.65 -24.56 0.81
CA ARG A 224 -9.28 -23.36 0.28
C ARG A 224 -8.61 -22.95 -1.03
N PHE A 225 -7.29 -22.89 -1.07
CA PHE A 225 -6.56 -22.56 -2.29
C PHE A 225 -6.85 -23.54 -3.44
N GLN A 226 -6.91 -24.85 -3.15
CA GLN A 226 -7.31 -25.85 -4.14
C GLN A 226 -8.70 -25.58 -4.72
N LYS A 227 -9.66 -25.19 -3.87
CA LYS A 227 -11.01 -24.87 -4.29
C LYS A 227 -11.03 -23.63 -5.19
N GLU A 228 -10.43 -22.52 -4.75
CA GLU A 228 -10.42 -21.28 -5.56
C GLU A 228 -9.68 -21.51 -6.91
N LEU A 229 -8.65 -22.36 -6.94
CA LEU A 229 -8.00 -22.74 -8.20
C LEU A 229 -8.89 -23.58 -9.13
N ALA A 230 -9.75 -24.44 -8.58
CA ALA A 230 -10.71 -25.20 -9.37
C ALA A 230 -11.74 -24.26 -10.01
N ASP A 231 -12.23 -23.27 -9.25
CA ASP A 231 -13.16 -22.25 -9.72
C ASP A 231 -12.53 -21.42 -10.86
N VAL A 232 -11.23 -21.07 -10.77
CA VAL A 232 -10.49 -20.41 -11.86
C VAL A 232 -10.31 -21.28 -13.11
N ASN A 233 -10.20 -22.60 -12.94
CA ASN A 233 -9.99 -23.54 -14.04
C ASN A 233 -11.29 -23.82 -14.84
N GLU A 234 -12.45 -23.36 -14.38
CA GLU A 234 -13.71 -23.47 -15.14
C GLU A 234 -13.73 -22.59 -16.39
N PHE A 235 -13.01 -21.46 -16.37
CA PHE A 235 -12.98 -20.46 -17.45
C PHE A 235 -11.59 -20.22 -18.03
N THR A 236 -10.56 -20.90 -17.51
CA THR A 236 -9.20 -20.84 -18.03
C THR A 236 -8.64 -22.24 -18.25
N ASP A 237 -7.85 -22.42 -19.31
CA ASP A 237 -7.03 -23.63 -19.50
C ASP A 237 -5.72 -23.50 -18.72
N ILE A 238 -5.81 -23.10 -17.45
CA ILE A 238 -4.63 -23.04 -16.58
C ILE A 238 -4.26 -24.49 -16.24
N GLU A 239 -3.30 -25.04 -16.99
CA GLU A 239 -2.50 -26.20 -16.60
C GLU A 239 -1.58 -25.85 -15.41
N VAL A 240 -2.11 -25.22 -14.35
CA VAL A 240 -1.54 -25.47 -13.03
C VAL A 240 -1.66 -26.97 -12.89
N ASN A 241 -0.54 -27.62 -12.61
CA ASN A 241 -0.50 -29.05 -12.36
C ASN A 241 -1.21 -29.29 -11.01
N ILE A 242 -2.52 -29.06 -10.98
CA ILE A 242 -3.43 -29.34 -9.86
C ILE A 242 -3.33 -30.84 -9.57
N GLY A 243 -3.01 -31.67 -10.57
CA GLY A 243 -2.60 -33.05 -10.35
C GLY A 243 -1.45 -33.18 -9.35
N SER A 244 -0.33 -32.48 -9.54
CA SER A 244 0.81 -32.52 -8.62
C SER A 244 0.54 -31.79 -7.29
N PHE A 245 -0.20 -30.69 -7.29
CA PHE A 245 -0.58 -29.98 -6.06
C PHE A 245 -1.63 -30.74 -5.23
N ALA A 246 -2.66 -31.31 -5.85
CA ALA A 246 -3.64 -32.16 -5.19
C ALA A 246 -2.99 -33.46 -4.70
N THR A 247 -2.04 -34.02 -5.45
CA THR A 247 -1.24 -35.16 -4.98
C THR A 247 -0.34 -34.77 -3.81
N PHE A 248 0.27 -33.58 -3.83
CA PHE A 248 1.04 -33.06 -2.70
C PHE A 248 0.16 -32.80 -1.48
N ALA A 249 -0.99 -32.17 -1.65
CA ALA A 249 -1.95 -31.90 -0.61
C ALA A 249 -2.49 -33.22 -0.02
N ASP A 250 -2.88 -34.18 -0.86
CA ASP A 250 -3.31 -35.52 -0.43
C ASP A 250 -2.18 -36.27 0.31
N PHE A 251 -0.95 -36.24 -0.21
CA PHE A 251 0.21 -36.82 0.45
C PHE A 251 0.50 -36.16 1.82
N PHE A 252 0.47 -34.83 1.88
CA PHE A 252 0.65 -34.05 3.11
C PHE A 252 -0.47 -34.32 4.13
N PHE A 253 -1.73 -34.44 3.67
CA PHE A 253 -2.88 -34.80 4.52
C PHE A 253 -2.80 -36.25 5.01
N ARG A 254 -2.24 -37.18 4.23
CA ARG A 254 -2.00 -38.56 4.66
C ARG A 254 -0.85 -38.67 5.66
N TRP A 255 0.14 -37.79 5.57
CA TRP A 255 1.30 -37.77 6.47
C TRP A 255 0.99 -37.12 7.83
N THR A 256 0.08 -36.14 7.90
CA THR A 256 -0.28 -35.41 9.13
C THR A 256 -1.32 -36.13 10.01
N PHE A 257 -1.96 -37.21 9.54
CA PHE A 257 -3.02 -37.96 10.24
C PHE A 257 -2.71 -39.45 10.49
N CYS A 258 -1.42 -39.83 10.49
CA CYS A 258 -0.95 -41.18 10.87
C CYS A 258 0.04 -41.09 12.04
#